data_AF-A0A945ACE3-F1
#
_entry.id   AF-A0A945ACE3-F1
#
_cell.length_a   1.000
_cell.length_b   1.000
_cell.length_c   1.000
_cell.angle_alpha   90.00
_cell.angle_beta   90.00
_cell.angle_gamma   90.00
#
_symmetry.space_group_name_H-M   'P 1'
#
loop_
_entity.id
_entity.type
_entity.pdbx_description
1 polymer ?
#
loop_
_entity_poly.entity_id
_entity_poly.type
_entity_poly.pdbx_seq_one_letter_code
_entity_poly.pdbx_strand_id
1 'polypeptide(L)'
;MAQNDFEILIDRILNQDKQTPNENTVKSLLATIQPDGTWPDVDYTHQSRSAWRTPQHLNHLTQLASSLYAGSNTPELKPAIHLALNHWLEKDYTNPNWWWNDIGVPRNLSHILLLLDQEITDEQRKLGTQILLRAQLEKTGQNLVWLADITAKRGLLNRDADLIKQAYTRIAEEIRISFDEGIQPDASFYQHGPCLYNHGYGAGFASDCSRLAALLVGTQFAFPQDKIDKIAFYV
;
A
#
# COMPACT_ATOMS: atom_id res chain seq x y z
N MET A 1 20.48 21.56 -4.21
CA MET A 1 19.97 21.26 -2.86
C MET A 1 19.82 19.74 -2.80
N ALA A 2 20.37 19.08 -1.78
CA ALA A 2 20.20 17.65 -1.63
C ALA A 2 18.70 17.35 -1.50
N GLN A 3 18.18 16.45 -2.33
CA GLN A 3 16.78 16.05 -2.28
C GLN A 3 16.51 15.43 -0.90
N ASN A 4 15.43 15.84 -0.25
CA ASN A 4 15.05 15.30 1.04
C ASN A 4 14.70 13.82 0.89
N ASP A 5 15.15 12.93 1.79
CA ASP A 5 14.88 11.49 1.72
C ASP A 5 13.38 11.17 1.54
N PHE A 6 12.49 12.00 2.09
CA PHE A 6 11.04 11.88 1.88
C PHE A 6 10.64 11.98 0.40
N GLU A 7 11.15 12.98 -0.31
CA GLU A 7 10.83 13.21 -1.72
C GLU A 7 11.43 12.09 -2.58
N ILE A 8 12.65 11.66 -2.27
CA ILE A 8 13.30 10.51 -2.93
C ILE A 8 12.40 9.27 -2.79
N LEU A 9 11.90 8.98 -1.58
CA LEU A 9 11.06 7.82 -1.33
C LEU A 9 9.71 7.93 -2.03
N ILE A 10 9.02 9.06 -1.93
CA ILE A 10 7.74 9.28 -2.62
C ILE A 10 7.92 9.10 -4.13
N ASP A 11 8.94 9.75 -4.71
CA ASP A 11 9.23 9.63 -6.13
C ASP A 11 9.49 8.17 -6.52
N ARG A 12 10.32 7.44 -5.77
CA ARG A 12 10.62 6.04 -6.10
C ARG A 12 9.39 5.14 -5.97
N ILE A 13 8.58 5.31 -4.92
CA ILE A 13 7.33 4.56 -4.72
C ILE A 13 6.37 4.81 -5.88
N LEU A 14 6.11 6.08 -6.20
CA LEU A 14 5.14 6.44 -7.24
C LEU A 14 5.65 6.13 -8.66
N ASN A 15 6.97 6.19 -8.91
CA ASN A 15 7.56 5.84 -10.20
C ASN A 15 7.67 4.32 -10.42
N GLN A 16 7.85 3.53 -9.37
CA GLN A 16 7.85 2.08 -9.48
C GLN A 16 6.46 1.54 -9.86
N ASP A 17 5.43 2.20 -9.33
CA ASP A 17 4.03 1.88 -9.56
C ASP A 17 3.43 2.69 -10.73
N LYS A 18 4.26 3.33 -11.58
CA LYS A 18 3.81 4.02 -12.80
C LYS A 18 3.18 3.01 -13.77
N GLN A 19 1.92 2.70 -13.54
CA GLN A 19 1.05 2.14 -14.56
C GLN A 19 0.68 3.29 -15.49
N THR A 20 0.99 3.14 -16.78
CA THR A 20 0.42 4.02 -17.80
C THR A 20 -1.09 3.90 -17.68
N PRO A 21 -1.80 4.98 -17.28
CA PRO A 21 -3.24 4.93 -17.08
C PRO A 21 -3.89 4.51 -18.38
N ASN A 22 -4.73 3.47 -18.34
CA ASN A 22 -5.45 3.06 -19.52
C ASN A 22 -6.51 4.13 -19.83
N GLU A 23 -6.25 4.98 -20.84
CA GLU A 23 -7.13 6.11 -21.17
C GLU A 23 -8.58 5.68 -21.46
N ASN A 24 -8.79 4.50 -22.05
CA ASN A 24 -10.14 3.98 -22.29
C ASN A 24 -10.83 3.62 -20.97
N THR A 25 -10.08 3.08 -20.01
CA THR A 25 -10.59 2.80 -18.66
C THR A 25 -10.93 4.10 -17.95
N VAL A 26 -10.04 5.09 -17.96
CA VAL A 26 -10.29 6.41 -17.34
C VAL A 26 -11.53 7.07 -17.93
N LYS A 27 -11.66 7.11 -19.27
CA LYS A 27 -12.85 7.65 -19.95
C LYS A 27 -14.13 6.91 -19.55
N SER A 28 -14.07 5.58 -19.49
CA SER A 28 -15.22 4.77 -19.06
C SER A 28 -15.61 5.07 -17.62
N LEU A 29 -14.64 5.16 -16.69
CA LEU A 29 -14.89 5.45 -15.28
C LEU A 29 -15.48 6.84 -15.07
N LEU A 30 -15.01 7.84 -15.81
CA LEU A 30 -15.58 9.20 -15.78
C LEU A 30 -16.99 9.24 -16.35
N ALA A 31 -17.30 8.42 -17.35
CA ALA A 31 -18.62 8.35 -17.95
C ALA A 31 -19.65 7.59 -17.09
N THR A 32 -19.20 6.71 -16.19
CA THR A 32 -20.08 5.82 -15.41
C THR A 32 -20.11 6.11 -13.91
N ILE A 33 -19.29 7.04 -13.41
CA ILE A 33 -19.35 7.46 -12.01
C ILE A 33 -20.73 8.07 -11.71
N GLN A 34 -21.33 7.63 -10.61
CA GLN A 34 -22.65 8.07 -10.17
C GLN A 34 -22.56 9.34 -9.31
N PRO A 35 -23.66 10.09 -9.14
CA PRO A 35 -23.66 11.33 -8.34
C PRO A 35 -23.27 11.15 -6.86
N ASP A 36 -23.32 9.92 -6.34
CA ASP A 36 -22.89 9.57 -4.98
C ASP A 36 -21.42 9.09 -4.91
N GLY A 37 -20.68 9.13 -6.01
CA GLY A 37 -19.29 8.66 -6.07
C GLY A 37 -19.12 7.16 -6.23
N THR A 38 -20.20 6.41 -6.45
CA THR A 38 -20.13 4.97 -6.73
C THR A 38 -19.96 4.68 -8.22
N TRP A 39 -19.65 3.42 -8.52
CA TRP A 39 -19.71 2.85 -9.86
C TRP A 39 -20.67 1.65 -9.87
N PRO A 40 -21.49 1.48 -10.93
CA PRO A 40 -22.52 0.45 -10.99
C PRO A 40 -21.98 -0.98 -11.09
N ASP A 41 -20.71 -1.15 -11.51
CA ASP A 41 -20.06 -2.46 -11.62
C ASP A 41 -19.39 -2.93 -10.31
N VAL A 42 -19.43 -2.12 -9.26
CA VAL A 42 -18.88 -2.46 -7.94
C VAL A 42 -19.98 -2.95 -7.00
N ASP A 43 -19.81 -4.15 -6.42
CA ASP A 43 -20.70 -4.68 -5.39
C ASP A 43 -20.27 -4.19 -4.00
N TYR A 44 -20.93 -3.14 -3.51
CA TYR A 44 -20.70 -2.54 -2.19
C TYR A 44 -21.31 -3.35 -1.02
N THR A 45 -22.10 -4.38 -1.31
CA THR A 45 -22.71 -5.26 -0.29
C THR A 45 -21.96 -6.58 -0.13
N HIS A 46 -20.99 -6.85 -1.00
CA HIS A 46 -20.23 -8.09 -1.00
C HIS A 46 -19.44 -8.27 0.31
N GLN A 47 -19.49 -9.46 0.91
CA GLN A 47 -18.76 -9.77 2.16
C GLN A 47 -17.92 -11.04 2.10
N SER A 48 -17.57 -11.51 0.90
CA SER A 48 -16.65 -12.66 0.78
C SER A 48 -15.34 -12.40 1.52
N ARG A 49 -14.92 -13.36 2.34
CA ARG A 49 -13.68 -13.29 3.12
C ARG A 49 -12.42 -13.36 2.24
N SER A 50 -12.52 -14.01 1.09
CA SER A 50 -11.37 -14.28 0.20
C SER A 50 -11.39 -13.42 -1.06
N ALA A 51 -12.53 -13.33 -1.75
CA ALA A 51 -12.67 -12.62 -3.02
C ALA A 51 -13.54 -11.36 -2.85
N TRP A 52 -13.16 -10.48 -1.93
CA TRP A 52 -13.95 -9.28 -1.64
C TRP A 52 -13.94 -8.32 -2.85
N ARG A 53 -15.12 -7.97 -3.36
CA ARG A 53 -15.29 -7.18 -4.59
C ARG A 53 -15.40 -5.68 -4.35
N THR A 54 -15.82 -5.26 -3.15
CA THR A 54 -16.00 -3.84 -2.82
C THR A 54 -14.73 -2.98 -3.01
N PRO A 55 -13.50 -3.47 -2.72
CA PRO A 55 -12.26 -2.74 -3.01
C PRO A 55 -12.00 -2.45 -4.49
N GLN A 56 -12.79 -3.00 -5.42
CA GLN A 56 -12.74 -2.58 -6.83
C GLN A 56 -12.97 -1.06 -6.97
N HIS A 57 -13.74 -0.43 -6.08
CA HIS A 57 -13.84 1.02 -5.99
C HIS A 57 -12.47 1.69 -5.83
N LEU A 58 -11.61 1.16 -4.96
CA LEU A 58 -10.25 1.69 -4.78
C LEU A 58 -9.39 1.45 -6.02
N ASN A 59 -9.57 0.33 -6.74
CA ASN A 59 -8.87 0.11 -8.00
C ASN A 59 -9.27 1.16 -9.06
N HIS A 60 -10.55 1.54 -9.13
CA HIS A 60 -11.00 2.62 -10.02
C HIS A 60 -10.40 3.97 -9.61
N LEU A 61 -10.40 4.28 -8.31
CA LEU A 61 -9.76 5.48 -7.78
C LEU A 61 -8.26 5.53 -8.10
N THR A 62 -7.54 4.41 -8.00
CA THR A 62 -6.13 4.33 -8.39
C THR A 62 -5.95 4.71 -9.86
N GLN A 63 -6.78 4.20 -10.77
CA GLN A 63 -6.68 4.56 -12.20
C GLN A 63 -6.88 6.06 -12.45
N LEU A 64 -7.87 6.67 -11.79
CA LEU A 64 -8.11 8.11 -11.90
C LEU A 64 -6.97 8.92 -11.28
N ALA A 65 -6.53 8.56 -10.07
CA ALA A 65 -5.44 9.23 -9.36
C ALA A 65 -4.11 9.13 -10.12
N SER A 66 -3.79 7.96 -10.68
CA SER A 66 -2.62 7.78 -11.54
C SER A 66 -2.71 8.62 -12.82
N SER A 67 -3.91 8.75 -13.42
CA SER A 67 -4.12 9.64 -14.57
C SER A 67 -3.86 11.09 -14.23
N LEU A 68 -4.32 11.54 -13.07
CA LEU A 68 -4.08 12.91 -12.60
C LEU A 68 -2.59 13.14 -12.34
N TYR A 69 -1.95 12.22 -11.61
CA TYR A 69 -0.51 12.27 -11.30
C TYR A 69 0.37 12.24 -12.55
N ALA A 70 -0.06 11.54 -13.60
CA ALA A 70 0.62 11.53 -14.90
C ALA A 70 0.47 12.84 -15.70
N GLY A 71 -0.28 13.83 -15.19
CA GLY A 71 -0.45 15.15 -15.79
C GLY A 71 -1.67 15.30 -16.69
N SER A 72 -2.67 14.42 -16.57
CA SER A 72 -3.93 14.59 -17.28
C SER A 72 -4.64 15.89 -16.85
N ASN A 73 -5.07 16.67 -17.84
CA ASN A 73 -5.80 17.93 -17.64
C ASN A 73 -7.31 17.79 -17.94
N THR A 74 -7.85 16.57 -17.94
CA THR A 74 -9.29 16.32 -18.12
C THR A 74 -10.09 17.03 -17.01
N PRO A 75 -10.96 18.00 -17.33
CA PRO A 75 -11.65 18.82 -16.33
C PRO A 75 -12.48 18.02 -15.31
N GLU A 76 -13.07 16.91 -15.75
CA GLU A 76 -13.94 16.04 -14.96
C GLU A 76 -13.15 15.16 -13.98
N LEU A 77 -11.83 15.04 -14.14
CA LEU A 77 -11.00 14.08 -13.42
C LEU A 77 -10.90 14.40 -11.92
N LYS A 78 -10.51 15.63 -11.57
CA LYS A 78 -10.40 16.05 -10.16
C LYS A 78 -11.75 15.94 -9.43
N PRO A 79 -12.87 16.50 -9.95
CA PRO A 79 -14.17 16.33 -9.31
C PRO A 79 -14.57 14.87 -9.08
N ALA A 80 -14.36 14.00 -10.08
CA ALA A 80 -14.67 12.57 -9.96
C ALA A 80 -13.82 11.88 -8.87
N ILE A 81 -12.52 12.18 -8.80
CA ILE A 81 -11.62 11.66 -7.76
C ILE A 81 -12.11 12.06 -6.38
N HIS A 82 -12.39 13.35 -6.15
CA HIS A 82 -12.85 13.81 -4.84
C HIS A 82 -14.20 13.18 -4.46
N LEU A 83 -15.13 13.08 -5.40
CA LEU A 83 -16.44 12.48 -5.17
C LEU A 83 -16.34 11.01 -4.75
N ALA A 84 -15.59 10.21 -5.50
CA ALA A 84 -15.39 8.79 -5.19
C ALA A 84 -14.60 8.59 -3.88
N LEU A 85 -13.53 9.38 -3.67
CA LEU A 85 -12.72 9.29 -2.46
C LEU A 85 -13.56 9.63 -1.21
N ASN A 86 -14.38 10.69 -1.27
CA ASN A 86 -15.28 11.03 -0.16
C ASN A 86 -16.23 9.88 0.16
N HIS A 87 -16.87 9.29 -0.85
CA HIS A 87 -17.76 8.15 -0.65
C HIS A 87 -17.06 6.99 0.06
N TRP A 88 -15.86 6.60 -0.37
CA TRP A 88 -15.12 5.54 0.29
C TRP A 88 -14.78 5.88 1.73
N LEU A 89 -14.24 7.07 1.98
CA LEU A 89 -13.80 7.51 3.30
C LEU A 89 -14.96 7.65 4.30
N GLU A 90 -16.12 8.14 3.85
CA GLU A 90 -17.31 8.29 4.68
C GLU A 90 -17.99 6.96 5.01
N LYS A 91 -17.99 6.02 4.05
CA LYS A 91 -18.64 4.72 4.22
C LYS A 91 -17.79 3.72 4.97
N ASP A 92 -16.47 3.84 4.85
CA ASP A 92 -15.49 3.02 5.55
C ASP A 92 -15.83 1.53 5.50
N TYR A 93 -15.95 1.00 4.28
CA TYR A 93 -16.35 -0.38 4.05
C TYR A 93 -15.42 -1.36 4.77
N THR A 94 -16.03 -2.34 5.46
CA THR A 94 -15.31 -3.39 6.19
C THR A 94 -15.69 -4.78 5.70
N ASN A 95 -14.83 -5.74 6.01
CA ASN A 95 -14.98 -7.15 5.66
C ASN A 95 -14.83 -8.04 6.91
N PRO A 96 -15.51 -9.22 6.97
CA PRO A 96 -15.32 -10.17 8.07
C PRO A 96 -13.91 -10.76 8.19
N ASN A 97 -13.06 -10.63 7.16
CA ASN A 97 -11.65 -10.98 7.21
C ASN A 97 -10.80 -9.74 7.51
N TRP A 98 -10.14 -9.74 8.67
CA TRP A 98 -9.29 -8.65 9.15
C TRP A 98 -8.23 -8.21 8.13
N TRP A 99 -7.71 -9.14 7.32
CA TRP A 99 -6.68 -8.84 6.34
C TRP A 99 -7.14 -7.76 5.36
N TRP A 100 -8.41 -7.75 4.96
CA TRP A 100 -8.92 -6.70 4.08
C TRP A 100 -8.96 -5.34 4.75
N ASN A 101 -9.30 -5.28 6.04
CA ASN A 101 -9.49 -4.04 6.78
C ASN A 101 -8.15 -3.40 7.16
N ASP A 102 -7.17 -4.22 7.52
CA ASP A 102 -5.89 -3.77 8.08
C ASP A 102 -4.77 -3.74 7.02
N ILE A 103 -4.89 -4.56 5.96
CA ILE A 103 -3.88 -4.70 4.91
C ILE A 103 -4.45 -4.33 3.54
N GLY A 104 -5.47 -5.03 3.05
CA GLY A 104 -5.96 -4.89 1.67
C GLY A 104 -6.41 -3.46 1.31
N VAL A 105 -7.29 -2.89 2.12
CA VAL A 105 -7.79 -1.52 1.97
C VAL A 105 -6.68 -0.49 2.24
N PRO A 106 -5.94 -0.54 3.36
CA PRO A 106 -4.93 0.48 3.64
C PRO A 106 -3.75 0.47 2.67
N ARG A 107 -3.39 -0.68 2.06
CA ARG A 107 -2.36 -0.74 1.00
C ARG A 107 -2.78 0.07 -0.22
N ASN A 108 -4.00 -0.11 -0.70
CA ASN A 108 -4.51 0.64 -1.86
C ASN A 108 -4.71 2.12 -1.49
N LEU A 109 -5.36 2.39 -0.36
CA LEU A 109 -5.68 3.75 0.06
C LEU A 109 -4.41 4.58 0.32
N SER A 110 -3.38 4.04 0.97
CA SER A 110 -2.13 4.77 1.21
C SER A 110 -1.44 5.17 -0.10
N HIS A 111 -1.48 4.32 -1.12
CA HIS A 111 -0.95 4.65 -2.44
C HIS A 111 -1.76 5.76 -3.12
N ILE A 112 -3.10 5.67 -3.10
CA ILE A 112 -3.99 6.70 -3.64
C ILE A 112 -3.76 8.05 -2.97
N LEU A 113 -3.66 8.07 -1.64
CA LEU A 113 -3.41 9.31 -0.89
C LEU A 113 -2.03 9.91 -1.21
N LEU A 114 -1.01 9.09 -1.48
CA LEU A 114 0.30 9.60 -1.91
C LEU A 114 0.27 10.18 -3.32
N LEU A 115 -0.45 9.55 -4.27
CA LEU A 115 -0.68 10.10 -5.60
C LEU A 115 -1.37 11.46 -5.55
N LEU A 116 -2.27 11.64 -4.58
CA LEU A 116 -3.11 12.82 -4.41
C LEU A 116 -2.63 13.76 -3.29
N ASP A 117 -1.39 13.62 -2.80
CA ASP A 117 -0.94 14.29 -1.56
C ASP A 117 -1.09 15.83 -1.61
N GLN A 118 -0.95 16.44 -2.78
CA GLN A 118 -1.13 17.88 -2.99
C GLN A 118 -2.56 18.30 -3.35
N GLU A 119 -3.47 17.34 -3.56
CA GLU A 119 -4.83 17.57 -4.04
C GLU A 119 -5.88 17.30 -2.95
N ILE A 120 -5.64 16.34 -2.05
CA ILE A 120 -6.61 15.96 -1.01
C ILE A 120 -6.88 17.10 -0.02
N THR A 121 -8.14 17.19 0.43
CA THR A 121 -8.55 18.13 1.48
C THR A 121 -8.09 17.67 2.86
N ASP A 122 -8.11 18.59 3.84
CA ASP A 122 -7.79 18.26 5.24
C ASP A 122 -8.70 17.15 5.81
N GLU A 123 -10.00 17.17 5.47
CA GLU A 123 -10.93 16.13 5.93
C GLU A 123 -10.64 14.78 5.26
N GLN A 124 -10.34 14.77 3.96
CA GLN A 124 -9.92 13.55 3.25
C GLN A 124 -8.63 12.97 3.85
N ARG A 125 -7.65 13.84 4.15
CA ARG A 125 -6.41 13.44 4.82
C ARG A 125 -6.67 12.84 6.19
N LYS A 126 -7.54 13.47 6.99
CA LYS A 126 -7.91 13.00 8.33
C LYS A 126 -8.62 11.65 8.29
N LEU A 127 -9.68 11.50 7.50
CA LEU A 127 -10.43 10.23 7.38
C LEU A 127 -9.55 9.12 6.78
N GLY A 128 -8.76 9.45 5.75
CA GLY A 128 -7.80 8.52 5.17
C GLY A 128 -6.80 8.03 6.21
N THR A 129 -6.24 8.94 7.01
CA THR A 129 -5.32 8.60 8.10
C THR A 129 -5.96 7.68 9.15
N GLN A 130 -7.25 7.87 9.48
CA GLN A 130 -7.97 6.98 10.40
C GLN A 130 -8.04 5.54 9.90
N ILE A 131 -8.25 5.33 8.59
CA ILE A 131 -8.21 4.00 7.98
C ILE A 131 -6.78 3.44 8.02
N LEU A 132 -5.76 4.26 7.69
CA LEU A 132 -4.36 3.83 7.73
C LEU A 132 -3.83 3.53 9.15
N LEU A 133 -4.50 4.01 10.20
CA LEU A 133 -4.17 3.70 11.60
C LEU A 133 -4.50 2.25 11.98
N ARG A 134 -5.26 1.51 11.17
CA ARG A 134 -5.51 0.06 11.37
C ARG A 134 -4.26 -0.78 11.21
N ALA A 135 -3.28 -0.28 10.45
CA ALA A 135 -2.02 -0.98 10.27
C ALA A 135 -1.18 -0.89 11.56
N GLN A 136 -1.10 -2.01 12.28
CA GLN A 136 -0.35 -2.16 13.54
C GLN A 136 0.85 -3.09 13.36
N LEU A 137 1.96 -2.78 14.04
CA LEU A 137 3.26 -3.45 13.85
C LEU A 137 3.43 -4.77 14.65
N GLU A 138 2.33 -5.45 14.94
CA GLU A 138 2.25 -6.57 15.89
C GLU A 138 2.24 -7.96 15.24
N LYS A 139 2.24 -8.04 13.90
CA LYS A 139 2.25 -9.32 13.16
C LYS A 139 3.68 -9.80 12.88
N THR A 140 3.77 -10.91 12.14
CA THR A 140 5.01 -11.59 11.74
C THR A 140 4.99 -11.90 10.24
N GLY A 141 6.15 -12.26 9.70
CA GLY A 141 6.39 -12.59 8.30
C GLY A 141 5.80 -11.55 7.34
N GLN A 142 5.14 -12.01 6.29
CA GLN A 142 4.65 -11.11 5.25
C GLN A 142 3.53 -10.17 5.73
N ASN A 143 2.73 -10.59 6.71
CA ASN A 143 1.70 -9.72 7.27
C ASN A 143 2.31 -8.48 7.91
N LEU A 144 3.41 -8.65 8.65
CA LEU A 144 4.14 -7.51 9.20
C LEU A 144 4.69 -6.61 8.09
N VAL A 145 5.31 -7.18 7.06
CA VAL A 145 5.88 -6.39 5.95
C VAL A 145 4.81 -5.47 5.34
N TRP A 146 3.61 -6.00 5.10
CA TRP A 146 2.50 -5.19 4.58
C TRP A 146 2.05 -4.10 5.56
N LEU A 147 1.85 -4.43 6.83
CA LEU A 147 1.40 -3.47 7.85
C LEU A 147 2.44 -2.35 8.08
N ALA A 148 3.71 -2.72 8.05
CA ALA A 148 4.82 -1.78 8.18
C ALA A 148 4.95 -0.89 6.93
N ASP A 149 4.80 -1.42 5.71
CA ASP A 149 4.81 -0.60 4.49
C ASP A 149 3.66 0.44 4.50
N ILE A 150 2.47 0.05 4.96
CA ILE A 150 1.35 0.99 5.16
C ILE A 150 1.73 2.06 6.20
N THR A 151 2.35 1.65 7.32
CA THR A 151 2.78 2.56 8.38
C THR A 151 3.83 3.55 7.88
N ALA A 152 4.79 3.10 7.08
CA ALA A 152 5.80 3.95 6.46
C ALA A 152 5.16 4.96 5.49
N LYS A 153 4.20 4.53 4.65
CA LYS A 153 3.46 5.42 3.74
C LYS A 153 2.62 6.46 4.51
N ARG A 154 2.06 6.10 5.66
CA ARG A 154 1.43 7.06 6.59
C ARG A 154 2.45 8.08 7.12
N GLY A 155 3.64 7.63 7.47
CA GLY A 155 4.75 8.53 7.85
C GLY A 155 5.15 9.48 6.72
N LEU A 156 5.21 9.01 5.47
CA LEU A 156 5.45 9.85 4.31
C LEU A 156 4.36 10.92 4.13
N LEU A 157 3.08 10.54 4.22
CA LEU A 157 1.94 11.48 4.15
C LEU A 157 2.00 12.57 5.23
N ASN A 158 2.51 12.24 6.42
CA ASN A 158 2.59 13.16 7.55
C ASN A 158 3.96 13.84 7.70
N ARG A 159 4.92 13.55 6.81
CA ARG A 159 6.32 14.00 6.91
C ARG A 159 6.96 13.64 8.26
N ASP A 160 6.63 12.46 8.79
CA ASP A 160 7.09 11.93 10.08
C ASP A 160 8.25 10.94 9.87
N ALA A 161 9.49 11.41 10.07
CA ALA A 161 10.69 10.60 9.85
C ALA A 161 10.80 9.45 10.85
N ASP A 162 10.37 9.67 12.10
CA ASP A 162 10.48 8.67 13.16
C ASP A 162 9.53 7.51 12.90
N LEU A 163 8.31 7.79 12.42
CA LEU A 163 7.36 6.76 12.03
C LEU A 163 7.84 5.93 10.84
N ILE A 164 8.43 6.58 9.82
CA ILE A 164 9.02 5.89 8.67
C ILE A 164 10.16 4.97 9.14
N LYS A 165 11.05 5.51 9.98
CA LYS A 165 12.17 4.77 10.53
C LYS A 165 11.70 3.57 11.34
N GLN A 166 10.74 3.76 12.25
CA GLN A 166 10.15 2.69 13.05
C GLN A 166 9.60 1.56 12.15
N ALA A 167 8.83 1.92 11.13
CA ALA A 167 8.24 0.95 10.21
C ALA A 167 9.30 0.14 9.45
N TYR A 168 10.28 0.79 8.82
CA TYR A 168 11.31 0.09 8.07
C TYR A 168 12.31 -0.67 8.95
N THR A 169 12.61 -0.18 10.15
CA THR A 169 13.36 -0.95 11.15
C THR A 169 12.62 -2.24 11.51
N ARG A 170 11.31 -2.18 11.73
CA ARG A 170 10.52 -3.36 12.06
C ARG A 170 10.50 -4.40 10.93
N ILE A 171 10.49 -3.99 9.66
CA ILE A 171 10.68 -4.89 8.51
C ILE A 171 12.09 -5.49 8.52
N ALA A 172 13.12 -4.67 8.73
CA ALA A 172 14.50 -5.14 8.81
C ALA A 172 14.70 -6.19 9.92
N GLU A 173 14.05 -6.04 11.08
CA GLU A 173 14.08 -7.02 12.16
C GLU A 173 13.45 -8.36 11.75
N GLU A 174 12.36 -8.32 10.99
CA GLU A 174 11.67 -9.51 10.48
C GLU A 174 12.46 -10.26 9.41
N ILE A 175 13.37 -9.57 8.71
CA ILE A 175 14.35 -10.18 7.81
C ILE A 175 15.44 -10.84 8.68
N ARG A 176 15.10 -12.03 9.20
CA ARG A 176 15.95 -12.85 10.06
C ARG A 176 15.80 -14.32 9.69
N ILE A 177 16.86 -15.09 9.96
CA ILE A 177 16.82 -16.54 9.89
C ILE A 177 16.55 -17.05 11.31
N SER A 178 15.48 -17.81 11.50
CA SER A 178 15.06 -18.34 12.80
C SER A 178 14.23 -19.61 12.65
N PHE A 179 13.78 -20.19 13.76
CA PHE A 179 12.82 -21.31 13.77
C PHE A 179 11.36 -20.84 13.98
N ASP A 180 11.14 -19.53 14.11
CA ASP A 180 9.80 -18.93 14.16
C ASP A 180 9.23 -18.75 12.74
N GLU A 181 8.06 -18.13 12.59
CA GLU A 181 7.60 -17.67 11.28
C GLU A 181 8.66 -16.78 10.58
N GLY A 182 8.80 -16.95 9.27
CA GLY A 182 9.83 -16.29 8.45
C GLY A 182 10.78 -17.28 7.80
N ILE A 183 11.99 -16.80 7.47
CA ILE A 183 13.03 -17.57 6.79
C ILE A 183 13.66 -18.57 7.77
N GLN A 184 13.71 -19.84 7.35
CA GLN A 184 14.29 -20.94 8.12
C GLN A 184 15.77 -21.15 7.76
N PRO A 185 16.56 -21.85 8.62
CA PRO A 185 17.97 -22.14 8.34
C PRO A 185 18.22 -22.99 7.10
N ASP A 186 17.22 -23.72 6.61
CA ASP A 186 17.26 -24.54 5.40
C ASP A 186 16.69 -23.83 4.16
N ALA A 187 16.52 -22.51 4.23
CA ALA A 187 15.92 -21.65 3.21
C ALA A 187 14.45 -21.99 2.89
N SER A 188 13.75 -22.75 3.74
CA SER A 188 12.29 -22.77 3.72
C SER A 188 11.69 -21.52 4.39
N PHE A 189 10.40 -21.27 4.16
CA PHE A 189 9.67 -20.15 4.76
C PHE A 189 8.44 -20.65 5.50
N TYR A 190 8.29 -20.25 6.76
CA TYR A 190 7.15 -20.59 7.60
C TYR A 190 6.21 -19.40 7.81
N GLN A 191 4.90 -19.65 7.77
CA GLN A 191 3.88 -18.67 8.17
C GLN A 191 2.62 -19.38 8.66
N HIS A 192 1.89 -18.81 9.62
CA HIS A 192 0.79 -19.41 10.36
C HIS A 192 1.25 -20.59 11.24
N GLY A 193 2.29 -20.34 12.03
CA GLY A 193 3.07 -21.35 12.75
C GLY A 193 4.09 -22.03 11.82
N PRO A 194 4.54 -23.26 12.17
CA PRO A 194 5.52 -24.02 11.39
C PRO A 194 4.89 -24.67 10.14
N CYS A 195 4.23 -23.87 9.30
CA CYS A 195 3.62 -24.30 8.05
C CYS A 195 4.48 -23.82 6.87
N LEU A 196 4.98 -24.76 6.06
CA LEU A 196 5.76 -24.47 4.87
C LEU A 196 4.95 -23.64 3.86
N TYR A 197 5.44 -22.44 3.52
CA TYR A 197 4.70 -21.47 2.72
C TYR A 197 5.56 -20.71 1.69
N ASN A 198 6.58 -21.37 1.10
CA ASN A 198 7.54 -20.76 0.18
C ASN A 198 6.91 -19.96 -0.97
N HIS A 199 5.90 -20.49 -1.66
CA HIS A 199 5.34 -19.86 -2.87
C HIS A 199 4.13 -18.93 -2.61
N GLY A 200 3.70 -18.80 -1.35
CA GLY A 200 2.64 -17.88 -0.96
C GLY A 200 3.21 -16.71 -0.16
N TYR A 201 3.14 -16.82 1.17
CA TYR A 201 3.69 -15.82 2.07
C TYR A 201 5.19 -15.61 1.87
N GLY A 202 5.96 -16.68 1.65
CA GLY A 202 7.39 -16.59 1.39
C GLY A 202 7.72 -15.82 0.10
N ALA A 203 7.05 -16.11 -1.02
CA ALA A 203 7.26 -15.42 -2.28
C ALA A 203 6.88 -13.92 -2.18
N GLY A 204 5.79 -13.62 -1.48
CA GLY A 204 5.42 -12.25 -1.14
C GLY A 204 6.50 -11.54 -0.32
N PHE A 205 7.04 -12.21 0.69
CA PHE A 205 8.11 -11.70 1.56
C PHE A 205 9.39 -11.42 0.79
N ALA A 206 9.87 -12.36 -0.02
CA ALA A 206 11.03 -12.15 -0.88
C ALA A 206 10.83 -10.96 -1.82
N SER A 207 9.67 -10.88 -2.49
CA SER A 207 9.37 -9.84 -3.46
C SER A 207 9.28 -8.45 -2.82
N ASP A 208 8.49 -8.30 -1.75
CA ASP A 208 8.29 -7.02 -1.09
C ASP A 208 9.55 -6.56 -0.36
N CYS A 209 10.29 -7.44 0.32
CA CYS A 209 11.53 -7.06 1.00
C CYS A 209 12.63 -6.65 -0.01
N SER A 210 12.76 -7.37 -1.14
CA SER A 210 13.71 -7.00 -2.20
C SER A 210 13.34 -5.66 -2.84
N ARG A 211 12.05 -5.46 -3.09
CA ARG A 211 11.53 -4.18 -3.60
C ARG A 211 11.84 -3.04 -2.64
N LEU A 212 11.53 -3.20 -1.35
CA LEU A 212 11.81 -2.19 -0.33
C LEU A 212 13.31 -1.91 -0.22
N ALA A 213 14.17 -2.93 -0.24
CA ALA A 213 15.61 -2.73 -0.26
C ALA A 213 16.07 -1.80 -1.41
N ALA A 214 15.53 -1.99 -2.62
CA ALA A 214 15.81 -1.14 -3.76
C ALA A 214 15.24 0.28 -3.61
N LEU A 215 14.04 0.44 -3.03
CA LEU A 215 13.43 1.74 -2.78
C LEU A 215 14.20 2.57 -1.74
N LEU A 216 14.75 1.93 -0.71
CA LEU A 216 15.35 2.60 0.44
C LEU A 216 16.84 2.90 0.27
N VAL A 217 17.50 2.33 -0.75
CA VAL A 217 18.96 2.46 -0.95
C VAL A 217 19.41 3.92 -1.03
N GLY A 218 20.47 4.27 -0.30
CA GLY A 218 21.02 5.63 -0.28
C GLY A 218 20.18 6.66 0.50
N THR A 219 19.13 6.23 1.20
CA THR A 219 18.40 7.05 2.18
C THR A 219 18.79 6.64 3.60
N GLN A 220 18.45 7.45 4.61
CA GLN A 220 18.64 7.09 6.02
C GLN A 220 17.83 5.86 6.48
N PHE A 221 16.89 5.40 5.65
CA PHE A 221 16.02 4.25 5.92
C PHE A 221 16.51 2.96 5.27
N ALA A 222 17.67 2.98 4.59
CA ALA A 222 18.23 1.82 3.92
C ALA A 222 18.38 0.62 4.87
N PHE A 223 18.01 -0.57 4.38
CA PHE A 223 18.26 -1.80 5.13
C PHE A 223 19.77 -2.04 5.28
N PRO A 224 20.23 -2.51 6.44
CA PRO A 224 21.61 -2.95 6.62
C PRO A 224 21.98 -4.08 5.65
N GLN A 225 23.26 -4.17 5.27
CA GLN A 225 23.74 -5.18 4.32
C GLN A 225 23.43 -6.61 4.78
N ASP A 226 23.53 -6.90 6.09
CA ASP A 226 23.23 -8.24 6.62
C ASP A 226 21.79 -8.68 6.37
N LYS A 227 20.86 -7.73 6.17
CA LYS A 227 19.46 -8.00 5.83
C LYS A 227 19.30 -8.28 4.36
N ILE A 228 20.02 -7.56 3.50
CA ILE A 228 20.09 -7.84 2.07
C ILE A 228 20.61 -9.25 1.82
N ASP A 229 21.67 -9.65 2.53
CA ASP A 229 22.26 -10.99 2.40
C ASP A 229 21.27 -12.09 2.82
N LYS A 230 20.43 -11.85 3.83
CA LYS A 230 19.39 -12.79 4.27
C LYS A 230 18.23 -12.91 3.29
N ILE A 231 17.86 -11.81 2.63
CA ILE A 231 16.90 -11.86 1.52
C ILE A 231 17.48 -12.71 0.38
N ALA A 232 18.74 -12.44 0.00
CA ALA A 232 19.43 -13.18 -1.06
C ALA A 232 19.61 -14.67 -0.74
N PHE A 233 19.82 -15.03 0.52
CA PHE A 233 19.88 -16.43 0.96
C PHE A 233 18.57 -17.20 0.72
N TYR A 234 17.44 -16.51 0.80
CA TYR A 234 16.12 -17.13 0.66
C TYR A 234 15.61 -17.22 -0.79
N VAL A 235 16.15 -16.39 -1.71
CA VAL A 235 15.77 -16.32 -3.13
C VAL A 235 16.59 -17.30 -3.97
#